data_AF-A0A7W0V2Z3-F1
#
_entry.id   AF-A0A7W0V2Z3-F1
#
_cell.length_a   1.000
_cell.length_b   1.000
_cell.length_c   1.000
_cell.angle_alpha   90.00
_cell.angle_beta   90.00
_cell.angle_gamma   90.00
#
_symmetry.space_group_name_H-M   'P 1'
#
loop_
_entity.id
_entity.type
_entity.pdbx_description
1 polymer ?
#
loop_
_entity_poly.entity_id
_entity_poly.type
_entity_poly.pdbx_seq_one_letter_code
_entity_poly.pdbx_strand_id
1 'polypeptide(L)'
;MDFSFGDNPYKTLGINRNATEAEIKHAYFNRVREHSPERDPEGFKQIRAAYEKLSAAAARAETDLFLMDDQEASVNESSLQRYDAEPHAVTLKMIESDLLAVESILLLEQLKSRS
;
A
#
# COMPACT_ATOMS: atom_id res chain seq x y z
N MET A 1 18.20 -27.99 -1.47
CA MET A 1 16.83 -27.70 -1.03
C MET A 1 16.08 -27.12 -2.22
N ASP A 2 15.25 -27.92 -2.84
CA ASP A 2 14.45 -27.59 -4.02
C ASP A 2 13.09 -27.06 -3.55
N PHE A 3 12.82 -25.77 -3.80
CA PHE A 3 11.52 -25.17 -3.51
C PHE A 3 10.64 -25.32 -4.75
N SER A 4 9.90 -26.43 -4.77
CA SER A 4 8.73 -26.76 -5.60
C SER A 4 8.30 -25.65 -6.57
N PHE A 5 8.64 -25.84 -7.85
CA PHE A 5 8.27 -24.96 -8.97
C PHE A 5 6.78 -24.98 -9.35
N GLY A 6 5.91 -25.61 -8.55
CA GLY A 6 4.45 -25.68 -8.79
C GLY A 6 3.58 -24.75 -7.94
N ASP A 7 4.13 -24.12 -6.89
CA ASP A 7 3.31 -23.46 -5.85
C ASP A 7 3.69 -22.01 -5.56
N ASN A 8 4.46 -21.35 -6.43
CA ASN A 8 4.86 -19.97 -6.20
C ASN A 8 3.96 -18.99 -6.99
N PRO A 9 2.91 -18.44 -6.36
CA PRO A 9 1.96 -17.57 -7.06
C PRO A 9 2.60 -16.28 -7.58
N TYR A 10 3.71 -15.82 -6.98
CA TYR A 10 4.48 -14.68 -7.48
C TYR A 10 5.11 -14.97 -8.85
N LYS A 11 5.63 -16.18 -9.08
CA LYS A 11 6.15 -16.58 -10.39
C LYS A 11 5.02 -16.70 -11.42
N THR A 12 3.86 -17.22 -11.02
CA THR A 12 2.69 -17.33 -11.92
C THR A 12 2.21 -15.96 -12.38
N LEU A 13 2.20 -14.94 -11.51
CA LEU A 13 1.89 -13.56 -11.91
C LEU A 13 3.08 -12.80 -12.51
N GLY A 14 4.31 -13.34 -12.41
CA GLY A 14 5.53 -12.71 -12.91
C GLY A 14 5.99 -11.49 -12.10
N ILE A 15 5.70 -11.49 -10.81
CA ILE A 15 5.97 -10.37 -9.88
C ILE A 15 6.97 -10.78 -8.80
N ASN A 16 7.56 -9.78 -8.15
CA ASN A 16 8.48 -10.00 -7.04
C ASN A 16 7.72 -10.45 -5.77
N ARG A 17 8.39 -11.16 -4.86
CA ARG A 17 7.85 -11.53 -3.54
C ARG A 17 7.53 -10.32 -2.66
N ASN A 18 8.22 -9.21 -2.90
CA ASN A 18 7.98 -7.92 -2.22
C ASN A 18 6.97 -7.04 -2.96
N ALA A 19 6.27 -7.57 -3.96
CA ALA A 19 5.27 -6.82 -4.70
C ALA A 19 4.11 -6.41 -3.78
N THR A 20 3.71 -5.16 -3.90
CA THR A 20 2.56 -4.59 -3.19
C THR A 20 1.25 -5.13 -3.73
N GLU A 21 0.16 -4.98 -2.97
CA GLU A 21 -1.18 -5.40 -3.41
C GLU A 21 -1.60 -4.75 -4.74
N ALA A 22 -1.22 -3.48 -4.95
CA ALA A 22 -1.44 -2.76 -6.19
C ALA A 22 -0.69 -3.40 -7.38
N GLU A 23 0.55 -3.83 -7.18
CA GLU A 23 1.33 -4.53 -8.21
C GLU A 23 0.79 -5.93 -8.50
N ILE A 24 0.31 -6.65 -7.47
CA ILE A 24 -0.35 -7.95 -7.60
C ILE A 24 -1.63 -7.80 -8.46
N LYS A 25 -2.46 -6.79 -8.16
CA LYS A 25 -3.68 -6.48 -8.94
C LYS A 25 -3.34 -6.11 -10.38
N HIS A 26 -2.37 -5.23 -10.59
CA HIS A 26 -1.96 -4.80 -11.93
C HIS A 26 -1.44 -5.97 -12.77
N ALA A 27 -0.59 -6.83 -12.21
CA ALA A 27 -0.09 -8.01 -12.90
C ALA A 27 -1.20 -9.01 -13.22
N TYR A 28 -2.16 -9.21 -12.31
CA TYR A 28 -3.34 -10.03 -12.57
C TYR A 28 -4.15 -9.51 -13.77
N PHE A 29 -4.47 -8.22 -13.81
CA PHE A 29 -5.22 -7.64 -14.95
C PHE A 29 -4.48 -7.81 -16.28
N ASN A 30 -3.16 -7.60 -16.29
CA ASN A 30 -2.35 -7.81 -17.50
C ASN A 30 -2.39 -9.27 -17.95
N ARG A 31 -2.23 -10.21 -17.02
CA ARG A 31 -2.27 -11.64 -17.35
C ARG A 31 -3.64 -12.14 -17.75
N VAL A 32 -4.73 -11.60 -17.21
CA VAL A 32 -6.10 -11.91 -17.64
C VAL A 32 -6.38 -11.37 -19.04
N ARG A 33 -5.83 -10.20 -19.40
CA ARG A 33 -5.92 -9.67 -20.76
C ARG A 33 -5.18 -10.55 -21.77
N GLU A 34 -4.02 -11.07 -21.38
CA GLU A 34 -3.22 -12.00 -22.22
C GLU A 34 -3.84 -13.40 -22.32
N HIS A 35 -4.30 -13.95 -21.18
CA HIS A 35 -4.98 -15.24 -21.05
C HIS A 35 -6.47 -15.01 -20.80
N SER A 36 -7.16 -14.49 -21.81
CA SER A 36 -8.60 -14.26 -21.74
C SER A 36 -9.34 -15.58 -21.46
N PRO A 37 -10.38 -15.57 -20.61
CA PRO A 37 -11.10 -16.78 -20.20
C PRO A 37 -11.77 -17.51 -21.38
N GLU A 38 -12.06 -16.79 -22.47
CA GLU A 38 -12.60 -17.35 -23.71
C GLU A 38 -11.55 -18.09 -24.56
N ARG A 39 -10.27 -17.70 -24.43
CA ARG A 39 -9.18 -18.18 -25.27
C ARG A 39 -8.33 -19.24 -24.57
N ASP A 40 -8.16 -19.11 -23.26
CA ASP A 40 -7.39 -20.04 -22.42
C ASP A 40 -8.02 -20.14 -21.01
N PRO A 41 -9.05 -20.98 -20.85
CA PRO A 41 -9.72 -21.16 -19.56
C PRO A 41 -8.85 -21.85 -18.51
N GLU A 42 -7.85 -22.63 -18.91
CA GLU A 42 -6.94 -23.31 -17.98
C GLU A 42 -5.89 -22.34 -17.44
N GLY A 43 -5.27 -21.53 -18.30
CA GLY A 43 -4.35 -20.46 -17.91
C GLY A 43 -5.04 -19.43 -17.01
N PHE A 44 -6.28 -19.04 -17.33
CA PHE A 44 -7.06 -18.13 -16.48
C PHE A 44 -7.28 -18.70 -15.07
N LYS A 45 -7.61 -19.99 -14.94
CA LYS A 45 -7.77 -20.65 -13.63
C LYS A 45 -6.48 -20.60 -12.81
N GLN A 46 -5.33 -20.82 -13.44
CA GLN A 46 -4.03 -20.75 -12.77
C GLN A 46 -3.68 -19.34 -12.30
N ILE A 47 -3.91 -18.34 -13.16
CA ILE A 47 -3.68 -16.91 -12.85
C ILE A 47 -4.58 -16.46 -11.69
N ARG A 48 -5.87 -16.84 -11.74
CA ARG A 48 -6.83 -16.54 -10.68
C ARG A 48 -6.46 -17.20 -9.35
N ALA A 49 -6.12 -18.48 -9.36
CA ALA A 49 -5.71 -19.20 -8.16
C ALA A 49 -4.44 -18.58 -7.53
N ALA A 50 -3.49 -18.11 -8.35
CA ALA A 50 -2.31 -17.41 -7.87
C ALA A 50 -2.65 -16.05 -7.23
N TYR A 51 -3.54 -15.27 -7.86
CA TYR A 51 -4.01 -13.99 -7.32
C TYR A 51 -4.76 -14.18 -5.99
N GLU A 52 -5.68 -15.14 -5.89
CA GLU A 52 -6.43 -15.40 -4.66
C GLU A 52 -5.50 -15.77 -3.49
N LYS A 53 -4.49 -16.62 -3.74
CA LYS A 53 -3.46 -16.97 -2.73
C LYS A 53 -2.68 -15.74 -2.24
N LEU A 54 -2.33 -14.83 -3.16
CA LEU A 54 -1.55 -13.62 -2.83
C LEU A 54 -2.38 -12.52 -2.18
N SER A 55 -3.61 -12.31 -2.65
CA SER A 55 -4.53 -11.33 -2.07
C SER A 55 -4.91 -11.71 -0.64
N ALA A 56 -5.14 -13.00 -0.36
CA ALA A 56 -5.39 -13.45 1.02
C ALA A 56 -4.17 -13.25 1.94
N ALA A 57 -2.94 -13.42 1.43
CA ALA A 57 -1.72 -13.16 2.19
C ALA A 57 -1.47 -11.66 2.41
N ALA A 58 -1.69 -10.83 1.38
CA ALA A 58 -1.55 -9.38 1.45
C ALA A 58 -2.61 -8.77 2.40
N ALA A 59 -3.87 -9.16 2.26
CA ALA A 59 -4.94 -8.70 3.15
C ALA A 59 -4.68 -9.06 4.62
N ARG A 60 -4.09 -10.24 4.89
CA ARG A 60 -3.62 -10.59 6.24
C ARG A 60 -2.47 -9.72 6.70
N ALA A 61 -1.47 -9.45 5.85
CA ALA A 61 -0.36 -8.57 6.20
C ALA A 61 -0.81 -7.13 6.47
N GLU A 62 -1.76 -6.61 5.69
CA GLU A 62 -2.37 -5.30 5.91
C GLU A 62 -3.20 -5.28 7.20
N THR A 63 -3.97 -6.33 7.47
CA THR A 63 -4.71 -6.50 8.73
C THR A 63 -3.74 -6.55 9.91
N ASP A 64 -2.70 -7.38 9.86
CA ASP A 64 -1.71 -7.51 10.92
C ASP A 64 -0.93 -6.20 11.14
N LEU A 65 -0.57 -5.48 10.07
CA LEU A 65 0.07 -4.17 10.15
C LEU A 65 -0.88 -3.12 10.76
N PHE A 66 -2.15 -3.14 10.38
CA PHE A 66 -3.17 -2.26 10.94
C PHE A 66 -3.44 -2.57 12.42
N LEU A 67 -3.51 -3.85 12.82
CA LEU A 67 -3.63 -4.24 14.23
C LEU A 67 -2.38 -3.91 15.06
N MET A 68 -1.20 -3.85 14.46
CA MET A 68 0.02 -3.37 15.12
C MET A 68 0.00 -1.85 15.33
N ASP A 69 -0.65 -1.10 14.44
CA ASP A 69 -0.90 0.34 14.60
C ASP A 69 -2.02 0.62 15.62
N ASP A 70 -2.97 -0.31 15.78
CA ASP A 70 -4.09 -0.26 16.74
C ASP A 70 -3.71 -0.72 18.16
N GLN A 71 -2.44 -1.01 18.46
CA GLN A 71 -1.96 -1.13 19.85
C GLN A 71 -1.71 0.26 20.44
N GLU A 72 -2.70 1.14 20.34
CA GLU A 72 -2.81 2.35 21.14
C GLU A 72 -3.13 1.92 22.58
N ALA A 73 -2.35 2.45 23.52
CA ALA A 73 -2.52 2.24 24.95
C ALA A 73 -3.99 2.37 25.36
N SER A 74 -4.45 1.52 26.29
CA SER A 74 -5.82 1.57 26.82
C SER A 74 -6.21 3.00 27.27
N VAL A 75 -6.88 3.75 26.40
CA VAL A 75 -7.42 5.06 26.72
C VAL A 75 -8.74 4.82 27.44
N ASN A 76 -8.78 5.15 28.73
CA ASN A 76 -10.03 5.17 29.49
C ASN A 76 -10.93 6.27 28.93
N GLU A 77 -11.97 5.86 28.23
CA GLU A 77 -13.02 6.66 27.58
C GLU A 77 -13.65 7.77 28.44
N SER A 78 -13.55 7.66 29.78
CA SER A 78 -14.01 8.69 30.73
C SER A 78 -13.21 10.00 30.67
N SER A 79 -12.08 10.02 29.94
CA SER A 79 -11.11 11.14 29.91
C SER A 79 -11.28 12.07 28.70
N LEU A 80 -12.06 11.66 27.68
CA LEU A 80 -12.19 12.42 26.44
C LEU A 80 -13.26 13.49 26.59
N GLN A 81 -12.82 14.69 26.98
CA GLN A 81 -13.66 15.88 26.94
C GLN A 81 -14.00 16.20 25.48
N ARG A 82 -15.28 16.16 25.10
CA ARG A 82 -15.75 16.57 23.77
C ARG A 82 -15.24 17.97 23.48
N TYR A 83 -14.38 18.11 22.48
CA TYR A 83 -13.97 19.39 21.96
C TYR A 83 -15.08 19.92 21.05
N ASP A 84 -16.00 20.71 21.61
CA ASP A 84 -17.03 21.46 20.86
C ASP A 84 -16.47 22.79 20.27
N ALA A 85 -15.16 22.88 20.00
CA ALA A 85 -14.56 24.09 19.46
C ALA A 85 -14.57 24.05 17.92
N GLU A 86 -15.23 25.03 17.31
CA GLU A 86 -15.22 25.29 15.86
C GLU A 86 -13.79 25.23 15.29
N PRO A 87 -13.57 24.60 14.12
CA PRO A 87 -12.24 24.48 13.53
C PRO A 87 -11.63 25.86 13.30
N HIS A 88 -10.37 26.04 13.71
CA HIS A 88 -9.66 27.32 13.56
C HIS A 88 -9.59 27.72 12.09
N ALA A 89 -10.05 28.94 11.76
CA ALA A 89 -10.04 29.45 10.40
C ALA A 89 -8.60 29.51 9.85
N VAL A 90 -8.34 28.83 8.73
CA VAL A 90 -7.04 28.83 8.06
C VAL A 90 -6.75 30.25 7.58
N THR A 91 -5.69 30.87 8.13
CA THR A 91 -5.30 32.23 7.75
C THR A 91 -4.19 32.22 6.69
N LEU A 92 -4.12 33.25 5.86
CA LEU A 92 -3.08 33.38 4.82
C LEU A 92 -1.66 33.30 5.40
N LYS A 93 -1.45 33.79 6.62
CA LYS A 93 -0.15 33.72 7.30
C LYS A 93 0.30 32.29 7.62
N MET A 94 -0.64 31.40 7.91
CA MET A 94 -0.33 29.98 8.15
C MET A 94 0.10 29.31 6.85
N ILE A 95 -0.64 29.58 5.76
CA ILE A 95 -0.31 29.05 4.43
C ILE A 95 1.06 29.56 3.95
N GLU A 96 1.34 30.84 4.16
CA GLU A 96 2.61 31.45 3.77
C GLU A 96 3.78 30.85 4.57
N SER A 97 3.59 30.61 5.87
CA SER A 97 4.58 29.94 6.71
C SER A 97 4.89 28.52 6.24
N ASP A 98 3.85 27.75 5.91
CA ASP A 98 4.01 26.37 5.44
C ASP A 98 4.70 26.33 4.07
N LEU A 99 4.38 27.28 3.17
CA LEU A 99 5.01 27.39 1.86
C LEU A 99 6.51 27.71 1.98
N LEU A 100 6.89 28.64 2.86
CA LEU A 100 8.29 28.98 3.11
C LEU A 100 9.08 27.81 3.71
N ALA A 101 8.45 26.99 4.55
CA ALA A 101 9.06 25.77 5.09
C ALA A 101 9.37 24.76 3.98
N VAL A 102 8.46 24.58 3.02
CA VAL A 102 8.66 23.70 1.86
C VAL A 102 9.79 24.21 0.96
N GLU A 103 9.82 25.52 0.66
CA GLU A 103 10.89 26.11 -0.15
C GLU A 103 12.27 25.96 0.50
N SER A 104 12.33 26.13 1.83
CA SER A 104 13.57 25.96 2.59
C SER A 104 14.11 24.53 2.52
N ILE A 105 13.22 23.53 2.63
CA ILE A 105 13.59 22.12 2.49
C ILE A 105 14.14 21.83 1.09
N LEU A 106 13.49 22.36 0.05
CA LEU A 106 13.93 22.14 -1.32
C LEU A 106 15.31 22.74 -1.58
N LEU A 107 15.59 23.94 -1.07
CA LEU A 107 16.90 24.57 -1.20
C LEU A 107 18.01 23.79 -0.50
N LEU A 108 17.73 23.22 0.68
CA LEU A 108 18.68 22.35 1.38
C LEU A 108 19.02 21.09 0.58
N GLU A 109 18.03 20.47 -0.05
CA GLU A 109 18.23 19.31 -0.94
C GLU A 109 19.10 19.65 -2.17
N GLN A 110 18.91 20.83 -2.75
CA GLN A 110 19.72 21.30 -3.90
C GLN A 110 21.18 21.57 -3.51
N LEU A 111 21.43 22.09 -2.30
CA LEU A 111 22.78 22.32 -1.79
C LEU A 111 23.50 21.00 -1.49
N LYS A 112 22.79 20.02 -0.91
CA LYS A 112 23.33 18.69 -0.63
C LYS A 112 23.72 17.91 -1.89
N SER A 113 23.04 18.18 -3.01
CA SER A 113 23.35 17.57 -4.32
C SER A 113 24.53 18.23 -5.07
N ARG A 114 25.04 19.37 -4.60
CA ARG A 114 26.15 20.11 -5.23
C ARG A 114 27.49 19.98 -4.51
N SER A 115 27.54 19.30 -3.36
CA SER A 115 28.77 18.94 -2.63
C SER A 115 29.17 17.50 -2.92
#